data_AF-H1HHG5-F1
#
_entry.id   AF-H1HHG5-F1
#
_cell.length_a   1.000
_cell.length_b   1.000
_cell.length_c   1.000
_cell.angle_alpha   90.00
_cell.angle_beta   90.00
_cell.angle_gamma   90.00
#
_symmetry.space_group_name_H-M   'P 1'
#
loop_
_entity.id
_entity.type
_entity.pdbx_description
1 polymer ?
#
loop_
_entity_poly.entity_id
_entity_poly.type
_entity_poly.pdbx_seq_one_letter_code
_entity_poly.pdbx_strand_id
1 'polypeptide(L)'
;MEKNLEILDRLYNLRYRSGKVHLFHSINKLVGRFGNVVSLDKIYVSKEYLSYLSEKLFKDKDKLISFFGGNNKFVRLSLVHEFMQDFGRDIAQDIKDDFMELKQYNSSVFKEVKERMIILKENENEDITKEDIDLIQRYLTNWKNLQDKIRHFIPEEFYNKKNNYFYTCLLSYIKFFEKLNSDYESGIKYLLAIK
;
A
#
# COMPACT_ATOMS: atom_id res chain seq x y z
N MET A 1 6.43 -23.61 18.72
CA MET A 1 5.24 -22.98 19.33
C MET A 1 4.03 -23.63 18.68
N GLU A 2 3.04 -24.05 19.46
CA GLU A 2 1.85 -24.71 18.92
C GLU A 2 1.11 -23.76 17.98
N LYS A 3 0.78 -24.24 16.78
CA LYS A 3 0.17 -23.42 15.74
C LYS A 3 -1.34 -23.59 15.70
N ASN A 4 -2.05 -22.50 15.42
CA ASN A 4 -3.48 -22.53 15.14
C ASN A 4 -3.73 -22.72 13.63
N LEU A 5 -4.10 -23.93 13.23
CA LEU A 5 -4.33 -24.29 11.83
C LEU A 5 -5.47 -23.49 11.17
N GLU A 6 -6.52 -23.13 11.92
CA GLU A 6 -7.63 -22.33 11.38
C GLU A 6 -7.14 -20.92 11.01
N ILE A 7 -6.35 -20.29 11.88
CA ILE A 7 -5.81 -18.94 11.61
C ILE A 7 -4.76 -18.99 10.50
N LEU A 8 -3.94 -20.03 10.44
CA LEU A 8 -3.00 -20.24 9.34
C LEU A 8 -3.72 -20.42 8.00
N ASP A 9 -4.87 -21.10 7.96
CA ASP A 9 -5.68 -21.20 6.74
C ASP A 9 -6.24 -19.85 6.31
N ARG A 10 -6.74 -19.04 7.25
CA ARG A 10 -7.19 -17.66 6.96
C ARG A 10 -6.04 -16.81 6.41
N LEU A 11 -4.86 -16.88 7.02
CA LEU A 11 -3.66 -16.19 6.53
C LEU A 11 -3.25 -16.66 5.14
N TYR A 12 -3.29 -17.97 4.89
CA TYR A 12 -3.03 -18.55 3.57
C TYR A 12 -4.02 -18.03 2.53
N ASN A 13 -5.31 -18.01 2.86
CA ASN A 13 -6.38 -17.50 2.01
C ASN A 13 -6.24 -15.99 1.77
N LEU A 14 -5.88 -15.21 2.79
CA LEU A 14 -5.56 -13.80 2.67
C LEU A 14 -4.44 -13.62 1.66
N ARG A 15 -3.34 -14.37 1.78
CA ARG A 15 -2.21 -14.35 0.84
C ARG A 15 -2.59 -14.88 -0.56
N TYR A 16 -3.51 -15.82 -0.68
CA TYR A 16 -3.95 -16.32 -1.98
C TYR A 16 -4.81 -15.27 -2.70
N ARG A 17 -5.77 -14.68 -1.98
CA ARG A 17 -6.69 -13.66 -2.50
C ARG A 17 -5.96 -12.34 -2.76
N SER A 18 -5.17 -11.87 -1.82
CA SER A 18 -4.41 -10.61 -1.94
C SER A 18 -3.13 -10.74 -2.78
N GLY A 19 -2.51 -11.91 -2.75
CA GLY A 19 -1.15 -12.16 -3.19
C GLY A 19 -1.08 -12.96 -4.48
N LYS A 20 -1.55 -12.32 -5.52
CA LYS A 20 -0.83 -12.39 -6.79
C LYS A 20 0.06 -11.14 -6.84
N VAL A 21 1.35 -11.27 -7.19
CA VAL A 21 2.26 -10.15 -7.58
C VAL A 21 1.54 -9.13 -8.48
N HIS A 22 0.53 -9.60 -9.21
CA HIS A 22 -0.43 -8.83 -9.98
C HIS A 22 -1.12 -7.67 -9.25
N LEU A 23 -1.43 -7.72 -7.94
CA LEU A 23 -2.09 -6.59 -7.27
C LEU A 23 -1.13 -5.39 -7.16
N PHE A 24 0.04 -5.61 -6.56
CA PHE A 24 1.11 -4.60 -6.50
C PHE A 24 1.53 -4.14 -7.89
N HIS A 25 1.64 -5.07 -8.84
CA HIS A 25 1.94 -4.77 -10.24
C HIS A 25 0.85 -3.91 -10.89
N SER A 26 -0.42 -4.20 -10.68
CA SER A 26 -1.53 -3.48 -11.31
C SER A 26 -1.67 -2.07 -10.78
N ILE A 27 -1.52 -1.88 -9.47
CA ILE A 27 -1.48 -0.54 -8.85
C ILE A 27 -0.28 0.25 -9.37
N ASN A 28 0.91 -0.36 -9.41
CA ASN A 28 2.09 0.28 -9.99
C ASN A 28 1.90 0.63 -11.47
N LYS A 29 1.21 -0.21 -12.25
CA LYS A 29 0.88 0.08 -13.65
C LYS A 29 -0.10 1.24 -13.80
N LEU A 30 -0.98 1.47 -12.83
CA LEU A 30 -1.87 2.63 -12.80
C LEU A 30 -1.09 3.91 -12.49
N VAL A 31 -0.28 3.89 -11.43
CA VAL A 31 0.54 5.05 -11.00
C VAL A 31 1.61 5.39 -12.04
N GLY A 32 2.21 4.38 -12.68
CA GLY A 32 3.21 4.54 -13.75
C GLY A 32 2.72 5.31 -14.97
N ARG A 33 1.41 5.54 -15.11
CA ARG A 33 0.82 6.33 -16.20
C ARG A 33 0.88 7.84 -15.95
N PHE A 34 1.23 8.29 -14.75
CA PHE A 34 1.27 9.71 -14.39
C PHE A 34 2.29 10.48 -15.22
N GLY A 35 1.91 11.66 -15.71
CA GLY A 35 2.74 12.53 -16.54
C GLY A 35 2.90 12.04 -17.99
N ASN A 36 2.70 10.74 -18.25
CA ASN A 36 2.86 10.14 -19.58
C ASN A 36 1.51 9.99 -20.30
N VAL A 37 0.57 9.27 -19.68
CA VAL A 37 -0.75 8.95 -20.27
C VAL A 37 -1.85 9.69 -19.53
N VAL A 38 -1.71 9.84 -18.21
CA VAL A 38 -2.64 10.61 -17.37
C VAL A 38 -2.00 11.95 -17.06
N SER A 39 -2.57 13.02 -17.63
CA SER A 39 -2.17 14.39 -17.32
C SER A 39 -2.27 14.66 -15.82
N LEU A 40 -1.26 15.35 -15.29
CA LEU A 40 -1.18 15.73 -13.87
C LEU A 40 -2.33 16.65 -13.46
N ASP A 41 -2.95 17.39 -14.40
CA ASP A 41 -4.10 18.25 -14.12
C ASP A 41 -5.36 17.48 -13.71
N LYS A 42 -5.42 16.19 -14.08
CA LYS A 42 -6.55 15.30 -13.77
C LYS A 42 -6.33 14.52 -12.48
N ILE A 43 -5.20 14.72 -11.81
CA ILE A 43 -4.83 14.02 -10.58
C ILE A 43 -4.85 15.03 -9.43
N TYR A 44 -5.67 14.73 -8.44
CA TYR A 44 -5.71 15.36 -7.12
C TYR A 44 -5.15 14.40 -6.06
N VAL A 45 -4.29 14.90 -5.20
CA VAL A 45 -3.65 14.13 -4.14
C VAL A 45 -4.02 14.74 -2.80
N SER A 46 -4.29 13.93 -1.79
CA SER A 46 -4.60 14.46 -0.46
C SER A 46 -3.39 15.20 0.14
N LYS A 47 -3.64 16.19 0.98
CA LYS A 47 -2.59 16.87 1.75
C LYS A 47 -1.91 15.94 2.75
N GLU A 48 -2.61 14.93 3.28
CA GLU A 48 -2.01 13.93 4.16
C GLU A 48 -0.92 13.11 3.45
N TYR A 49 -1.20 12.64 2.24
CA TYR A 49 -0.21 11.94 1.43
C TYR A 49 0.95 12.86 1.04
N LEU A 50 0.66 14.12 0.68
CA LEU A 50 1.72 15.09 0.40
C LEU A 50 2.58 15.36 1.62
N SER A 51 2.01 15.41 2.84
CA SER A 51 2.77 15.59 4.08
C SER A 51 3.67 14.39 4.37
N TYR A 52 3.15 13.17 4.16
CA TYR A 52 3.94 11.94 4.23
C TYR A 52 5.13 11.96 3.24
N LEU A 53 4.86 12.34 1.99
CA LEU A 53 5.90 12.41 0.96
C LEU A 53 6.91 13.53 1.26
N SER A 54 6.43 14.66 1.77
CA SER A 54 7.24 15.80 2.21
C SER A 54 8.24 15.39 3.27
N GLU A 55 7.79 14.68 4.31
CA GLU A 55 8.66 14.14 5.35
C GLU A 55 9.72 13.18 4.78
N LYS A 56 9.30 12.32 3.85
CA LYS A 56 10.21 11.35 3.22
C LYS A 56 11.31 12.06 2.41
N LEU A 57 10.95 13.07 1.62
CA LEU A 57 11.83 13.74 0.67
C LEU A 57 12.68 14.86 1.30
N PHE A 58 12.13 15.60 2.26
CA PHE A 58 12.72 16.82 2.82
C PHE A 58 13.01 16.75 4.32
N LYS A 59 12.60 15.68 5.02
CA LYS A 59 12.63 15.58 6.50
C LYS A 59 11.84 16.71 7.18
N ASP A 60 10.81 17.17 6.48
CA ASP A 60 9.90 18.22 6.92
C ASP A 60 8.51 17.93 6.35
N LYS A 61 7.57 17.53 7.23
CA LYS A 61 6.17 17.24 6.90
C LYS A 61 5.44 18.40 6.23
N ASP A 62 5.79 19.63 6.58
CA ASP A 62 5.03 20.81 6.18
C ASP A 62 5.61 21.48 4.93
N LYS A 63 6.82 21.07 4.51
CA LYS A 63 7.53 21.66 3.36
C LYS A 63 6.68 21.73 2.10
N LEU A 64 5.96 20.67 1.72
CA LEU A 64 5.10 20.70 0.53
C LEU A 64 3.76 21.38 0.80
N ILE A 65 3.11 21.06 1.91
CA ILE A 65 1.73 21.49 2.16
C ILE A 65 1.61 22.97 2.53
N SER A 66 2.66 23.58 3.07
CA SER A 66 2.69 25.00 3.44
C SER A 66 2.50 25.95 2.25
N PHE A 67 2.91 25.54 1.04
CA PHE A 67 2.72 26.30 -0.20
C PHE A 67 1.28 26.22 -0.71
N PHE A 68 0.56 25.14 -0.39
CA PHE A 68 -0.81 24.92 -0.82
C PHE A 68 -1.77 25.30 0.32
N GLY A 69 -1.81 26.60 0.63
CA GLY A 69 -2.71 27.18 1.63
C GLY A 69 -4.20 26.92 1.37
N GLY A 70 -5.04 27.32 2.32
CA GLY A 70 -6.50 27.22 2.24
C GLY A 70 -7.08 25.90 2.77
N ASN A 71 -8.41 25.89 2.95
CA ASN A 71 -9.15 24.84 3.66
C ASN A 71 -9.39 23.56 2.84
N ASN A 72 -8.91 23.49 1.59
CA ASN A 72 -9.03 22.28 0.78
C ASN A 72 -8.13 21.18 1.34
N LYS A 73 -8.64 19.94 1.40
CA LYS A 73 -7.92 18.76 1.90
C LYS A 73 -7.03 18.09 0.84
N PHE A 74 -7.05 18.57 -0.41
CA PHE A 74 -6.33 17.98 -1.53
C PHE A 74 -5.83 19.05 -2.51
N VAL A 75 -4.82 18.69 -3.31
CA VAL A 75 -4.13 19.58 -4.24
C VAL A 75 -4.03 18.91 -5.60
N ARG A 76 -4.15 19.69 -6.68
CA ARG A 76 -3.91 19.20 -8.04
C ARG A 76 -2.42 18.91 -8.25
N LEU A 77 -2.11 17.74 -8.79
CA LEU A 77 -0.73 17.26 -8.91
C LEU A 77 0.12 18.10 -9.88
N SER A 78 -0.49 18.75 -10.88
CA SER A 78 0.24 19.70 -11.74
C SER A 78 0.79 20.90 -10.97
N LEU A 79 0.02 21.46 -10.02
CA LEU A 79 0.50 22.55 -9.16
C LEU A 79 1.65 22.10 -8.25
N VAL A 80 1.54 20.89 -7.71
CA VAL A 80 2.62 20.29 -6.92
C VAL A 80 3.85 20.05 -7.79
N HIS A 81 3.66 19.64 -9.04
CA HIS A 81 4.76 19.41 -9.98
C HIS A 81 5.51 20.70 -10.30
N GLU A 82 4.79 21.78 -10.63
CA GLU A 82 5.40 23.11 -10.86
C GLU A 82 6.23 23.56 -9.66
N PHE A 83 5.68 23.46 -8.44
CA PHE A 83 6.41 23.79 -7.22
C PHE A 83 7.65 22.90 -7.01
N MET A 84 7.53 21.60 -7.28
CA MET A 84 8.63 20.64 -7.09
C MET A 84 9.80 20.85 -8.08
N GLN A 85 9.54 21.48 -9.23
CA GLN A 85 10.59 21.84 -10.18
C GLN A 85 11.59 22.85 -9.60
N ASP A 86 11.16 23.73 -8.70
CA ASP A 86 12.07 24.67 -7.99
C ASP A 86 13.11 23.94 -7.13
N PHE A 87 12.84 22.69 -6.75
CA PHE A 87 13.75 21.81 -6.01
C PHE A 87 14.47 20.81 -6.93
N GLY A 88 14.35 20.94 -8.25
CA GLY A 88 14.92 20.02 -9.22
C GLY A 88 14.31 18.60 -9.15
N ARG A 89 13.06 18.48 -8.70
CA ARG A 89 12.37 17.19 -8.49
C ARG A 89 11.18 17.01 -9.41
N ASP A 90 10.93 15.77 -9.79
CA ASP A 90 9.71 15.37 -10.51
C ASP A 90 8.76 14.63 -9.55
N ILE A 91 7.71 15.33 -9.11
CA ILE A 91 6.71 14.74 -8.21
C ILE A 91 6.04 13.49 -8.78
N ALA A 92 5.85 13.42 -10.10
CA ALA A 92 5.22 12.26 -10.72
C ALA A 92 6.14 11.05 -10.63
N GLN A 93 7.45 11.25 -10.77
CA GLN A 93 8.45 10.21 -10.57
C GLN A 93 8.59 9.83 -9.09
N ASP A 94 8.65 10.81 -8.18
CA ASP A 94 8.71 10.57 -6.74
C ASP A 94 7.53 9.72 -6.23
N ILE A 95 6.32 9.97 -6.75
CA ILE A 95 5.14 9.13 -6.44
C ILE A 95 5.27 7.72 -7.03
N LYS A 96 5.76 7.58 -8.27
CA LYS A 96 5.95 6.26 -8.90
C LYS A 96 6.94 5.42 -8.09
N ASP A 97 8.05 6.02 -7.67
CA ASP A 97 9.10 5.35 -6.90
C ASP A 97 8.59 4.93 -5.52
N ASP A 98 7.81 5.80 -4.86
CA ASP A 98 7.19 5.50 -3.57
C ASP A 98 6.22 4.29 -3.62
N PHE A 99 5.47 4.12 -4.71
CA PHE A 99 4.65 2.91 -4.94
C PHE A 99 5.48 1.69 -5.39
N MET A 100 6.61 1.92 -6.06
CA MET A 100 7.51 0.86 -6.54
C MET A 100 8.25 0.20 -5.37
N GLU A 101 8.68 0.95 -4.36
CA GLU A 101 9.33 0.44 -3.16
C GLU A 101 8.50 -0.67 -2.48
N LEU A 102 7.20 -0.43 -2.26
CA LEU A 102 6.30 -1.43 -1.68
C LEU A 102 6.20 -2.71 -2.53
N LYS A 103 6.22 -2.57 -3.85
CA LYS A 103 6.18 -3.70 -4.79
C LYS A 103 7.50 -4.48 -4.79
N GLN A 104 8.64 -3.79 -4.78
CA GLN A 104 9.95 -4.43 -4.71
C GLN A 104 10.08 -5.23 -3.43
N TYR A 105 9.72 -4.63 -2.29
CA TYR A 105 9.68 -5.32 -1.00
C TYR A 105 8.77 -6.55 -1.06
N ASN A 106 7.52 -6.40 -1.50
CA ASN A 106 6.58 -7.52 -1.62
C ASN A 106 7.15 -8.65 -2.46
N SER A 107 7.79 -8.32 -3.59
CA SER A 107 8.36 -9.29 -4.51
C SER A 107 9.54 -10.05 -3.90
N SER A 108 10.34 -9.39 -3.05
CA SER A 108 11.51 -9.99 -2.41
C SER A 108 11.16 -11.11 -1.43
N VAL A 109 10.04 -10.97 -0.69
CA VAL A 109 9.62 -11.95 0.34
C VAL A 109 8.51 -12.89 -0.11
N PHE A 110 7.87 -12.64 -1.27
CA PHE A 110 6.67 -13.35 -1.71
C PHE A 110 6.83 -14.86 -1.84
N LYS A 111 7.96 -15.31 -2.40
CA LYS A 111 8.24 -16.74 -2.63
C LYS A 111 8.45 -17.45 -1.29
N GLU A 112 9.29 -16.88 -0.44
CA GLU A 112 9.64 -17.42 0.87
C GLU A 112 8.41 -17.55 1.78
N VAL A 113 7.60 -16.49 1.88
CA VAL A 113 6.33 -16.50 2.64
C VAL A 113 5.40 -17.59 2.12
N LYS A 114 5.27 -17.73 0.79
CA LYS A 114 4.42 -18.76 0.19
C LYS A 114 4.85 -20.16 0.63
N GLU A 115 6.14 -20.44 0.51
CA GLU A 115 6.69 -21.76 0.81
C GLU A 115 6.53 -22.09 2.30
N ARG A 116 6.88 -21.16 3.20
CA ARG A 116 6.69 -21.37 4.65
C ARG A 116 5.24 -21.53 5.06
N MET A 117 4.31 -20.73 4.52
CA MET A 117 2.88 -20.89 4.83
C MET A 117 2.32 -22.24 4.37
N ILE A 118 2.80 -22.78 3.25
CA ILE A 118 2.41 -24.12 2.78
C ILE A 118 2.93 -25.18 3.74
N ILE A 119 4.20 -25.13 4.12
CA ILE A 119 4.81 -26.11 5.04
C ILE A 119 4.08 -26.09 6.39
N LEU A 120 3.85 -24.90 6.96
CA LEU A 120 3.14 -24.75 8.23
C LEU A 120 1.68 -25.23 8.16
N LYS A 121 1.04 -25.17 7.00
CA LYS A 121 -0.34 -25.65 6.81
C LYS A 121 -0.40 -27.17 6.60
N GLU A 122 0.51 -27.74 5.81
CA GLU A 122 0.45 -29.14 5.37
C GLU A 122 1.10 -30.13 6.34
N ASN A 123 2.13 -29.70 7.09
CA ASN A 123 2.79 -30.56 8.06
C ASN A 123 2.29 -30.24 9.47
N GLU A 124 1.22 -30.87 9.95
CA GLU A 124 0.61 -30.60 11.27
C GLU A 124 1.62 -30.63 12.44
N ASN A 125 2.66 -31.46 12.34
CA ASN A 125 3.70 -31.61 13.37
C ASN A 125 4.80 -30.53 13.33
N GLU A 126 4.84 -29.69 12.30
CA GLU A 126 5.77 -28.56 12.21
C GLU A 126 5.32 -27.42 13.11
N ASP A 127 6.12 -27.09 14.11
CA ASP A 127 5.94 -25.92 14.95
C ASP A 127 6.23 -24.63 14.19
N ILE A 128 5.49 -23.55 14.50
CA ILE A 128 5.84 -22.23 13.98
C ILE A 128 7.05 -21.66 14.74
N THR A 129 8.02 -21.13 14.00
CA THR A 129 9.23 -20.50 14.54
C THR A 129 9.08 -18.98 14.66
N LYS A 130 10.02 -18.32 15.34
CA LYS A 130 10.05 -16.85 15.42
C LYS A 130 10.35 -16.22 14.06
N GLU A 131 11.22 -16.86 13.28
CA GLU A 131 11.57 -16.44 11.93
C GLU A 131 10.34 -16.50 11.01
N ASP A 132 9.52 -17.54 11.13
CA ASP A 132 8.25 -17.66 10.41
C ASP A 132 7.29 -16.53 10.78
N ILE A 133 7.14 -16.24 12.08
CA ILE A 133 6.30 -15.15 12.57
C ILE A 133 6.76 -13.81 12.00
N ASP A 134 8.06 -13.50 12.10
CA ASP A 134 8.62 -12.25 11.61
C ASP A 134 8.47 -12.11 10.09
N LEU A 135 8.69 -13.19 9.33
CA LEU A 135 8.53 -13.21 7.88
C LEU A 135 7.07 -12.96 7.46
N ILE A 136 6.12 -13.67 8.06
CA ILE A 136 4.69 -13.54 7.74
C ILE A 136 4.18 -12.17 8.20
N GLN A 137 4.54 -11.71 9.41
CA GLN A 137 4.14 -10.41 9.92
C GLN A 137 4.62 -9.27 9.02
N ARG A 138 5.87 -9.34 8.55
CA ARG A 138 6.45 -8.39 7.58
C ARG A 138 5.67 -8.34 6.27
N TYR A 139 5.33 -9.51 5.73
CA TYR A 139 4.52 -9.62 4.52
C TYR A 139 3.14 -8.96 4.67
N LEU A 140 2.45 -9.26 5.77
CA LEU A 140 1.13 -8.70 6.08
C LEU A 140 1.20 -7.19 6.32
N THR A 141 2.23 -6.72 7.01
CA THR A 141 2.46 -5.28 7.25
C THR A 141 2.63 -4.55 5.92
N ASN A 142 3.40 -5.10 4.98
CA ASN A 142 3.57 -4.48 3.67
C ASN A 142 2.27 -4.44 2.85
N TRP A 143 1.42 -5.48 2.97
CA TRP A 143 0.08 -5.47 2.39
C TRP A 143 -0.78 -4.33 2.96
N LYS A 144 -0.76 -4.15 4.29
CA LYS A 144 -1.49 -3.07 4.96
C LYS A 144 -0.98 -1.69 4.56
N ASN A 145 0.34 -1.53 4.48
CA ASN A 145 0.99 -0.30 4.01
C ASN A 145 0.54 0.08 2.59
N LEU A 146 0.33 -0.89 1.70
CA LEU A 146 -0.21 -0.61 0.37
C LEU A 146 -1.65 -0.12 0.41
N GLN A 147 -2.52 -0.77 1.20
CA GLN A 147 -3.90 -0.32 1.41
C GLN A 147 -3.92 1.11 1.93
N ASP A 148 -3.18 1.39 3.01
CA ASP A 148 -3.17 2.69 3.67
C ASP A 148 -2.55 3.77 2.77
N LYS A 149 -1.49 3.45 2.02
CA LYS A 149 -0.90 4.38 1.05
C LYS A 149 -1.92 4.79 -0.02
N ILE A 150 -2.70 3.84 -0.56
CA ILE A 150 -3.76 4.17 -1.53
C ILE A 150 -4.86 4.99 -0.87
N ARG A 151 -5.24 4.66 0.37
CA ARG A 151 -6.26 5.44 1.10
C ARG A 151 -5.82 6.88 1.31
N HIS A 152 -4.61 7.09 1.81
CA HIS A 152 -4.07 8.43 2.00
C HIS A 152 -3.87 9.13 0.67
N PHE A 153 -3.48 8.45 -0.41
CA PHE A 153 -3.29 9.09 -1.70
C PHE A 153 -4.58 9.72 -2.25
N ILE A 154 -5.72 9.04 -2.13
CA ILE A 154 -7.00 9.47 -2.67
C ILE A 154 -7.64 10.52 -1.75
N PRO A 155 -8.10 11.67 -2.28
CA PRO A 155 -8.92 12.60 -1.50
C PRO A 155 -10.18 11.92 -0.93
N GLU A 156 -10.45 12.10 0.35
CA GLU A 156 -11.60 11.49 1.05
C GLU A 156 -12.93 11.81 0.35
N GLU A 157 -13.06 13.03 -0.18
CA GLU A 157 -14.24 13.52 -0.91
C GLU A 157 -14.56 12.70 -2.16
N PHE A 158 -13.62 11.91 -2.65
CA PHE A 158 -13.76 11.12 -3.87
C PHE A 158 -14.37 9.75 -3.60
N TYR A 159 -14.37 9.24 -2.36
CA TYR A 159 -14.77 7.86 -2.04
C TYR A 159 -16.21 7.52 -2.47
N ASN A 160 -17.11 8.51 -2.40
CA ASN A 160 -18.54 8.34 -2.68
C ASN A 160 -18.99 9.06 -3.96
N LYS A 161 -18.05 9.41 -4.85
CA LYS A 161 -18.34 10.14 -6.09
C LYS A 161 -17.95 9.33 -7.33
N LYS A 162 -18.63 9.61 -8.45
CA LYS A 162 -18.17 9.17 -9.77
C LYS A 162 -16.97 10.03 -10.16
N ASN A 163 -15.78 9.45 -10.09
CA ASN A 163 -14.54 10.12 -10.45
C ASN A 163 -14.03 9.65 -11.82
N ASN A 164 -12.86 10.12 -12.22
CA ASN A 164 -12.18 9.60 -13.40
C ASN A 164 -11.83 8.09 -13.23
N TYR A 165 -11.47 7.45 -14.34
CA TYR A 165 -11.14 6.03 -14.39
C TYR A 165 -10.05 5.64 -13.37
N PHE A 166 -9.04 6.51 -13.20
CA PHE A 166 -7.92 6.24 -12.31
C PHE A 166 -8.37 6.10 -10.84
N TYR A 167 -9.14 7.06 -10.30
CA TYR A 167 -9.68 6.95 -8.94
C TYR A 167 -10.66 5.80 -8.79
N THR A 168 -11.47 5.56 -9.82
CA THR A 168 -12.41 4.42 -9.82
C THR A 168 -11.66 3.10 -9.67
N CYS A 169 -10.52 2.93 -10.36
CA CYS A 169 -9.67 1.76 -10.20
C CYS A 169 -9.00 1.68 -8.83
N LEU A 170 -8.47 2.79 -8.28
CA LEU A 170 -7.86 2.74 -6.95
C LEU A 170 -8.87 2.45 -5.84
N LEU A 171 -10.07 3.04 -5.92
CA LEU A 171 -11.16 2.78 -4.97
C LEU A 171 -11.64 1.33 -5.03
N SER A 172 -11.60 0.67 -6.20
CA SER A 172 -11.95 -0.75 -6.28
C SER A 172 -10.94 -1.64 -5.55
N TYR A 173 -9.64 -1.27 -5.55
CA TYR A 173 -8.63 -1.94 -4.71
C TYR A 173 -8.86 -1.71 -3.23
N ILE A 174 -9.23 -0.50 -2.80
CA ILE A 174 -9.58 -0.24 -1.38
C ILE A 174 -10.73 -1.17 -0.94
N LYS A 175 -11.82 -1.22 -1.72
CA LYS A 175 -12.96 -2.11 -1.43
C LYS A 175 -12.55 -3.58 -1.42
N PHE A 176 -11.60 -3.97 -2.28
CA PHE A 176 -11.06 -5.32 -2.29
C PHE A 176 -10.29 -5.63 -0.99
N PHE A 177 -9.44 -4.71 -0.53
CA PHE A 177 -8.71 -4.87 0.74
C PHE A 177 -9.67 -4.90 1.94
N GLU A 178 -10.70 -4.04 1.97
CA GLU A 178 -11.67 -3.99 3.07
C GLU A 178 -12.37 -5.33 3.31
N LYS A 179 -12.68 -6.09 2.25
CA LYS A 179 -13.23 -7.44 2.35
C LYS A 179 -12.30 -8.45 3.03
N LEU A 180 -11.00 -8.16 3.03
CA LEU A 180 -9.95 -9.01 3.57
C LEU A 180 -9.42 -8.53 4.93
N ASN A 181 -9.87 -7.36 5.42
CA ASN A 181 -9.39 -6.79 6.67
C ASN A 181 -9.66 -7.72 7.87
N SER A 182 -10.80 -8.41 7.92
CA SER A 182 -11.11 -9.31 9.04
C SER A 182 -10.12 -10.48 9.17
N ASP A 183 -9.71 -11.06 8.04
CA ASP A 183 -8.67 -12.10 7.97
C ASP A 183 -7.30 -11.54 8.37
N TYR A 184 -6.97 -10.32 7.90
CA TYR A 184 -5.73 -9.62 8.26
C TYR A 184 -5.64 -9.37 9.78
N GLU A 185 -6.66 -8.79 10.38
CA GLU A 185 -6.69 -8.46 11.81
C GLU A 185 -6.58 -9.72 12.67
N SER A 186 -7.32 -10.76 12.30
CA SER A 186 -7.25 -12.06 13.00
C SER A 186 -5.84 -12.65 12.93
N GLY A 187 -5.22 -12.59 11.75
CA GLY A 187 -3.89 -13.11 11.51
C GLY A 187 -2.79 -12.35 12.26
N ILE A 188 -2.79 -11.01 12.20
CA ILE A 188 -1.82 -10.18 12.92
C ILE A 188 -1.95 -10.37 14.44
N LYS A 189 -3.18 -10.37 14.96
CA LYS A 189 -3.42 -10.57 16.40
C LYS A 189 -2.88 -11.92 16.88
N TYR A 190 -3.08 -12.97 16.09
CA TYR A 190 -2.52 -14.29 16.38
C TYR A 190 -1.00 -14.27 16.40
N LEU A 191 -0.36 -13.79 15.32
CA LEU A 191 1.10 -13.73 15.20
C LEU A 191 1.74 -12.95 16.36
N LEU A 192 1.10 -11.87 16.83
CA LEU A 192 1.56 -11.11 18.00
C LEU A 192 1.41 -11.87 19.32
N ALA A 193 0.35 -12.67 19.46
CA ALA A 193 0.09 -13.44 20.68
C ALA A 193 1.06 -14.62 20.85
N ILE A 194 1.60 -15.13 19.74
CA ILE A 194 2.54 -16.27 19.72
C ILE A 194 3.99 -15.86 19.46
N LYS A 195 4.30 -14.56 19.45
CA LYS A 195 5.66 -14.04 19.26
C LYS A 195 6.52 -14.22 20.52
#